data_AF-A0A965VH98-F1
#
_entry.id   AF-A0A965VH98-F1
#
_cell.length_a   1.000
_cell.length_b   1.000
_cell.length_c   1.000
_cell.angle_alpha   90.00
_cell.angle_beta   90.00
_cell.angle_gamma   90.00
#
_symmetry.space_group_name_H-M   'P 1'
#
loop_
_entity.id
_entity.type
_entity.pdbx_description
1 polymer ?
#
loop_
_entity_poly.entity_id
_entity_poly.type
_entity_poly.pdbx_seq_one_letter_code
_entity_poly.pdbx_strand_id
1 'polypeptide(L)'
;GIPSIIVTTAQALGQSTLSPAEFAEATITLKVNEEIDQDELFARLEDLGYRKANSVEEEGTYASRGAIVDMYPPNEDHPVRIEFLGDTMVSMRHFDARDQKSTSALTAVVIRPVAEFTTPSSRRREQTQELYNCLLDQPVETSDRDGIMQSFGLGIRPSGFDMFAPLMRRNRRSTALDYLCPEDILVFPKPRSTCSASYKDHLDDIHDAWQRDVEARRPSMDPATHFASREELHLDRAPIVEFGNPFSDPESIGLRFETRMVLEGSPVFSKENPAELFDQWVDAIRSVLKKEEGSVAVLAHHDEQLDRISNLLSHRGILPVRSPALLREVIEGKIAPGTVALGLGDVQSHVWLHDTNTL
;
A
#
# COMPACT_ATOMS: atom_id res chain seq x y z
N GLY A 1 14.80 10.66 0.06
CA GLY A 1 13.49 10.95 -0.56
C GLY A 1 12.73 11.94 0.30
N ILE A 2 11.51 12.32 -0.10
CA ILE A 2 10.58 12.99 0.81
C ILE A 2 10.24 11.97 1.92
N PRO A 3 10.30 12.33 3.21
CA PRO A 3 9.90 11.41 4.28
C PRO A 3 8.46 10.97 4.02
N SER A 4 8.29 9.68 3.78
CA SER A 4 7.01 9.07 3.39
C SER A 4 6.61 8.11 4.50
N ILE A 5 5.39 8.23 5.01
CA ILE A 5 4.83 7.21 5.90
C ILE A 5 4.23 6.13 5.00
N ILE A 6 4.82 4.94 5.03
CA ILE A 6 4.32 3.77 4.32
C ILE A 6 3.56 2.90 5.32
N VAL A 7 2.26 2.71 5.07
CA VAL A 7 1.41 1.83 5.89
C VAL A 7 1.31 0.49 5.17
N THR A 8 1.57 -0.60 5.88
CA THR A 8 1.49 -1.97 5.37
C THR A 8 0.98 -2.93 6.44
N THR A 9 0.74 -4.17 6.06
CA THR A 9 0.33 -5.25 6.98
C THR A 9 1.49 -6.20 7.26
N ALA A 10 1.40 -6.96 8.36
CA ALA A 10 2.38 -8.01 8.62
C ALA A 10 2.41 -9.07 7.51
N GLN A 11 1.27 -9.32 6.86
CA GLN A 11 1.13 -10.24 5.73
C GLN A 11 1.95 -9.78 4.52
N ALA A 12 1.79 -8.51 4.12
CA ALA A 12 2.52 -7.94 3.00
C ALA A 12 4.03 -7.78 3.29
N LEU A 13 4.42 -7.56 4.55
CA LEU A 13 5.84 -7.61 4.97
C LEU A 13 6.42 -9.03 4.89
N GLY A 14 5.59 -10.03 5.19
CA GLY A 14 5.89 -11.45 5.16
C GLY A 14 6.03 -12.05 3.77
N GLN A 15 5.27 -11.55 2.81
CA GLN A 15 5.25 -12.03 1.45
C GLN A 15 6.54 -11.66 0.70
N SER A 16 7.10 -12.62 -0.02
CA SER A 16 8.27 -12.42 -0.85
C SER A 16 7.91 -11.63 -2.11
N THR A 17 8.84 -10.80 -2.56
CA THR A 17 8.69 -9.92 -3.73
C THR A 17 10.02 -9.85 -4.51
N LEU A 18 10.05 -9.08 -5.60
CA LEU A 18 11.30 -8.78 -6.32
C LEU A 18 12.29 -8.10 -5.37
N SER A 19 13.54 -8.54 -5.37
CA SER A 19 14.57 -7.80 -4.63
C SER A 19 14.81 -6.40 -5.21
N PRO A 20 15.34 -5.45 -4.44
CA PRO A 20 15.64 -4.11 -4.95
C PRO A 20 16.52 -4.12 -6.21
N ALA A 21 17.48 -5.05 -6.28
CA ALA A 21 18.35 -5.23 -7.44
C ALA A 21 17.57 -5.76 -8.66
N GLU A 22 16.70 -6.75 -8.45
CA GLU A 22 15.85 -7.28 -9.51
C GLU A 22 14.85 -6.25 -10.03
N PHE A 23 14.23 -5.48 -9.14
CA PHE A 23 13.30 -4.42 -9.49
C PHE A 23 13.99 -3.29 -10.25
N ALA A 24 15.20 -2.89 -9.83
CA ALA A 24 16.00 -1.90 -10.54
C ALA A 24 16.42 -2.38 -11.93
N GLU A 25 16.83 -3.64 -12.09
CA GLU A 25 17.13 -4.24 -13.40
C GLU A 25 15.89 -4.34 -14.29
N ALA A 26 14.73 -4.60 -13.68
CA ALA A 26 13.42 -4.62 -14.33
C ALA A 26 12.84 -3.22 -14.60
N THR A 27 13.61 -2.15 -14.43
CA THR A 27 13.15 -0.78 -14.67
C THR A 27 13.82 -0.22 -15.92
N ILE A 28 13.01 0.30 -16.86
CA ILE A 28 13.49 0.94 -18.09
C ILE A 28 13.33 2.44 -17.91
N THR A 29 14.36 3.21 -18.25
CA THR A 29 14.24 4.66 -18.41
C THR A 29 14.36 4.97 -19.88
N LEU A 30 13.38 5.67 -20.44
CA LEU A 30 13.41 6.16 -21.81
C LEU A 30 13.50 7.68 -21.78
N LYS A 31 14.37 8.27 -22.61
CA LYS A 31 14.47 9.73 -22.75
C LYS A 31 14.37 10.15 -24.20
N VAL A 32 13.82 11.35 -24.41
CA VAL A 32 13.73 11.93 -25.76
C VAL A 32 15.15 12.11 -26.30
N ASN A 33 15.33 11.81 -27.59
CA ASN A 33 16.58 11.76 -28.35
C ASN A 33 17.52 10.58 -28.03
N GLU A 34 17.09 9.61 -27.21
CA GLU A 34 17.80 8.34 -27.11
C GLU A 34 17.37 7.39 -28.24
N GLU A 35 18.27 6.48 -28.61
CA GLU A 35 18.04 5.44 -29.60
C GLU A 35 17.67 4.12 -28.91
N ILE A 36 16.57 3.50 -29.35
CA ILE A 36 16.17 2.15 -29.00
C ILE A 36 15.36 1.58 -30.17
N ASP A 37 15.73 0.38 -30.61
CA ASP A 37 14.96 -0.35 -31.59
C ASP A 37 13.57 -0.71 -31.01
N GLN A 38 12.52 -0.59 -31.83
CA GLN A 38 11.16 -0.82 -31.35
C GLN A 38 10.93 -2.29 -30.96
N ASP A 39 11.51 -3.24 -31.69
CA ASP A 39 11.36 -4.66 -31.37
C ASP A 39 12.11 -5.01 -30.08
N GLU A 40 13.26 -4.39 -29.83
CA GLU A 40 13.94 -4.45 -28.52
C GLU A 40 13.05 -3.91 -27.40
N LEU A 41 12.43 -2.74 -27.60
CA LEU A 41 11.51 -2.16 -26.61
C LEU A 41 10.32 -3.09 -26.33
N PHE A 42 9.72 -3.69 -27.36
CA PHE A 42 8.60 -4.63 -27.21
C PHE A 42 9.02 -5.89 -26.44
N ALA A 43 10.18 -6.46 -26.77
CA ALA A 43 10.71 -7.61 -26.05
C ALA A 43 10.92 -7.30 -24.56
N ARG A 44 11.47 -6.12 -24.25
CA ARG A 44 11.64 -5.68 -22.86
C ARG A 44 10.31 -5.45 -22.15
N LEU A 45 9.33 -4.84 -22.81
CA LEU A 45 7.98 -4.65 -22.25
C LEU A 45 7.31 -6.00 -21.93
N GLU A 46 7.43 -6.98 -22.83
CA GLU A 46 6.92 -8.34 -22.60
C GLU A 46 7.63 -9.04 -21.43
N ASP A 47 8.96 -8.88 -21.33
CA ASP A 47 9.75 -9.41 -20.21
C ASP A 47 9.32 -8.81 -18.84
N LEU A 48 8.80 -7.58 -18.86
CA LEU A 48 8.21 -6.86 -17.71
C LEU A 48 6.72 -7.20 -17.44
N GLY A 49 6.11 -8.03 -18.27
CA GLY A 49 4.71 -8.45 -18.14
C GLY A 49 3.69 -7.54 -18.82
N TYR A 50 4.12 -6.58 -19.65
CA TYR A 50 3.18 -5.78 -20.43
C TYR A 50 2.54 -6.63 -21.51
N ARG A 51 1.25 -6.38 -21.77
CA ARG A 51 0.48 -7.07 -22.81
C ARG A 51 0.30 -6.17 -24.04
N LYS A 52 0.49 -6.74 -25.22
CA LYS A 52 0.17 -6.06 -26.47
C LYS A 52 -1.34 -5.95 -26.64
N ALA A 53 -1.82 -4.76 -26.99
CA ALA A 53 -3.22 -4.44 -27.23
C ALA A 53 -3.41 -3.66 -28.54
N ASN A 54 -4.67 -3.49 -28.96
CA ASN A 54 -5.01 -2.67 -30.15
C ASN A 54 -5.01 -1.17 -29.83
N SER A 55 -5.39 -0.83 -28.59
CA SER A 55 -5.40 0.49 -27.98
C SER A 55 -4.96 0.35 -26.53
N VAL A 56 -4.33 1.38 -26.00
CA VAL A 56 -3.91 1.44 -24.61
C VAL A 56 -5.01 2.13 -23.81
N GLU A 57 -5.70 1.35 -22.99
CA GLU A 57 -6.82 1.77 -22.15
C GLU A 57 -6.59 1.43 -20.67
N GLU A 58 -5.78 0.41 -20.39
CA GLU A 58 -5.49 -0.11 -19.05
C GLU A 58 -3.98 -0.11 -18.79
N GLU A 59 -3.61 0.01 -17.51
CA GLU A 59 -2.24 -0.15 -17.04
C GLU A 59 -1.67 -1.52 -17.46
N GLY A 60 -0.37 -1.54 -17.74
CA GLY A 60 0.35 -2.72 -18.19
C GLY A 60 0.03 -3.17 -19.60
N THR A 61 -0.54 -2.29 -20.43
CA THR A 61 -0.74 -2.55 -21.86
C THR A 61 0.15 -1.65 -22.72
N TYR A 62 0.48 -2.12 -23.92
CA TYR A 62 1.15 -1.34 -24.95
C TYR A 62 0.54 -1.60 -26.33
N ALA A 63 0.62 -0.63 -27.24
CA ALA A 63 0.17 -0.74 -28.62
C ALA A 63 1.17 -0.04 -29.54
N SER A 64 1.32 -0.55 -30.77
CA SER A 64 2.18 0.07 -31.78
C SER A 64 1.40 0.40 -33.04
N ARG A 65 1.69 1.56 -33.63
CA ARG A 65 1.06 2.11 -34.83
C ARG A 65 2.14 2.75 -35.72
N GLY A 66 2.94 1.90 -36.37
CA GLY A 66 4.08 2.33 -37.17
C GLY A 66 5.12 3.03 -36.30
N ALA A 67 5.32 4.33 -36.51
CA ALA A 67 6.27 5.14 -35.77
C ALA A 67 5.83 5.54 -34.36
N ILE A 68 4.64 5.11 -33.91
CA ILE A 68 4.10 5.47 -32.59
C ILE A 68 4.00 4.22 -31.72
N VAL A 69 4.49 4.32 -30.49
CA VAL A 69 4.28 3.33 -29.44
C VAL A 69 3.53 4.00 -28.29
N ASP A 70 2.36 3.47 -27.97
CA ASP A 70 1.59 3.83 -26.79
C ASP A 70 1.82 2.78 -25.71
N MET A 71 1.93 3.19 -24.44
CA MET A 71 2.04 2.28 -23.29
C MET A 71 1.46 2.91 -22.03
N TYR A 72 1.01 2.09 -21.09
CA TYR A 72 0.51 2.59 -19.80
C TYR A 72 1.30 1.97 -18.65
N PRO A 73 2.37 2.62 -18.16
CA PRO A 73 3.09 2.14 -16.99
C PRO A 73 2.24 2.29 -15.71
N PRO A 74 2.27 1.32 -14.78
CA PRO A 74 1.48 1.37 -13.55
C PRO A 74 1.97 2.44 -12.54
N ASN A 75 3.11 3.06 -12.83
CA ASN A 75 3.69 4.13 -12.03
C ASN A 75 3.47 5.53 -12.60
N GLU A 76 2.66 5.65 -13.66
CA GLU A 76 2.30 6.90 -14.30
C GLU A 76 0.80 7.13 -14.15
N ASP A 77 0.38 8.37 -13.88
CA ASP A 77 -1.05 8.71 -13.77
C ASP A 77 -1.79 8.61 -15.12
N HIS A 78 -1.03 8.73 -16.23
CA HIS A 78 -1.56 8.73 -17.59
C HIS A 78 -0.66 7.93 -18.54
N PRO A 79 -1.23 7.27 -19.56
CA PRO A 79 -0.45 6.53 -20.54
C PRO A 79 0.45 7.48 -21.34
N VAL A 80 1.53 6.91 -21.87
CA VAL A 80 2.59 7.61 -22.59
C VAL A 80 2.60 7.18 -24.05
N ARG A 81 2.65 8.18 -24.92
CA ARG A 81 2.83 8.05 -26.36
C ARG A 81 4.25 8.46 -26.73
N ILE A 82 4.98 7.57 -27.38
CA ILE A 82 6.33 7.78 -27.88
C ILE A 82 6.27 7.80 -29.41
N GLU A 83 6.79 8.87 -30.00
CA GLU A 83 6.96 9.00 -31.45
C GLU A 83 8.43 8.71 -31.79
N PHE A 84 8.64 7.85 -32.79
CA PHE A 84 9.94 7.42 -33.28
C PHE A 84 10.25 7.99 -34.66
N LEU A 85 11.53 8.19 -34.95
CA LEU A 85 12.07 8.42 -36.29
C LEU A 85 13.23 7.45 -36.50
N GLY A 86 12.97 6.35 -37.23
CA GLY A 86 13.86 5.19 -37.16
C GLY A 86 13.88 4.65 -35.72
N ASP A 87 15.07 4.52 -35.15
CA ASP A 87 15.25 4.01 -33.79
C ASP A 87 15.34 5.15 -32.75
N THR A 88 15.24 6.41 -33.18
CA THR A 88 15.33 7.56 -32.28
C THR A 88 13.96 7.95 -31.74
N MET A 89 13.82 8.07 -30.42
CA MET A 89 12.63 8.64 -29.78
C MET A 89 12.61 10.16 -29.95
N VAL A 90 11.78 10.68 -30.85
CA VAL A 90 11.76 12.12 -31.18
C VAL A 90 10.78 12.92 -30.31
N SER A 91 9.74 12.29 -29.78
CA SER A 91 8.83 12.96 -28.86
C SER A 91 8.17 11.97 -27.91
N MET A 92 7.87 12.44 -26.69
CA MET A 92 7.07 11.70 -25.71
C MET A 92 6.01 12.63 -25.12
N ARG A 93 4.79 12.11 -24.95
CA ARG A 93 3.67 12.85 -24.37
C ARG A 93 2.78 11.93 -23.55
N HIS A 94 2.19 12.43 -22.48
CA HIS A 94 1.00 11.80 -21.92
C HIS A 94 -0.19 11.94 -22.86
N PHE A 95 -1.19 11.07 -22.71
CA PHE A 95 -2.49 11.19 -23.39
C PHE A 95 -3.65 10.68 -22.51
N ASP A 96 -4.89 11.08 -22.78
CA ASP A 96 -6.07 10.54 -22.07
C ASP A 96 -6.43 9.16 -22.66
N ALA A 97 -6.48 8.14 -21.80
CA ALA A 97 -6.75 6.76 -22.21
C ALA A 97 -8.12 6.56 -22.89
N ARG A 98 -9.12 7.42 -22.60
CA ARG A 98 -10.49 7.29 -23.14
C ARG A 98 -10.62 7.89 -24.52
N ASP A 99 -10.10 9.10 -24.73
CA ASP A 99 -10.25 9.83 -25.99
C ASP A 99 -9.01 9.81 -26.90
N GLN A 100 -7.92 9.24 -26.39
CA GLN A 100 -6.66 8.99 -27.10
C GLN A 100 -5.92 10.26 -27.57
N LYS A 101 -6.22 11.42 -26.96
CA LYS A 101 -5.58 12.71 -27.28
C LYS A 101 -4.42 13.02 -26.35
N SER A 102 -3.32 13.47 -26.94
CA SER A 102 -2.14 13.91 -26.20
C SER A 102 -2.44 15.13 -25.32
N THR A 103 -1.82 15.18 -24.14
CA THR A 103 -2.05 16.19 -23.11
C THR A 103 -0.79 17.00 -22.83
N SER A 104 0.19 16.42 -22.14
CA SER A 104 1.43 17.09 -21.72
C SER A 104 2.67 16.42 -22.31
N ALA A 105 3.70 17.22 -22.60
CA ALA A 105 4.97 16.71 -23.12
C ALA A 105 5.87 16.16 -22.01
N LEU A 106 6.65 15.14 -22.34
CA LEU A 106 7.61 14.49 -21.46
C LEU A 106 9.01 14.51 -22.06
N THR A 107 10.02 14.65 -21.21
CA THR A 107 11.43 14.52 -21.61
C THR A 107 11.99 13.13 -21.30
N ALA A 108 11.38 12.44 -20.34
CA ALA A 108 11.74 11.10 -19.91
C ALA A 108 10.52 10.39 -19.32
N VAL A 109 10.52 9.05 -19.34
CA VAL A 109 9.57 8.19 -18.62
C VAL A 109 10.31 7.03 -17.98
N VAL A 110 9.86 6.62 -16.80
CA VAL A 110 10.33 5.41 -16.13
C VAL A 110 9.25 4.34 -16.23
N ILE A 111 9.62 3.18 -16.77
CA ILE A 111 8.73 2.04 -16.98
C ILE A 111 9.12 0.97 -15.96
N ARG A 112 8.20 0.68 -15.03
CA ARG A 112 8.35 -0.36 -14.02
C ARG A 112 7.66 -1.66 -14.44
N PRO A 113 8.05 -2.81 -13.86
CA PRO A 113 7.36 -4.07 -14.10
C PRO A 113 5.90 -3.97 -13.65
N VAL A 114 5.01 -4.59 -14.42
CA VAL A 114 3.57 -4.68 -14.10
C VAL A 114 3.30 -5.88 -13.21
N ALA A 115 4.21 -6.85 -13.23
CA ALA A 115 4.04 -8.11 -12.53
C ALA A 115 5.01 -8.29 -11.37
N GLU A 116 4.62 -9.17 -10.46
CA GLU A 116 5.39 -9.56 -9.28
C GLU A 116 6.67 -10.37 -9.58
N PHE A 117 6.91 -10.68 -10.85
CA PHE A 117 8.12 -11.31 -11.36
C PHE A 117 8.32 -10.99 -12.85
N THR A 118 9.58 -11.08 -13.29
CA THR A 118 9.96 -10.91 -14.70
C THR A 118 10.24 -12.25 -15.35
N THR A 119 10.01 -12.33 -16.66
CA THR A 119 10.26 -13.55 -17.46
C THR A 119 11.19 -13.24 -18.62
N PRO A 120 12.42 -12.76 -18.36
CA PRO A 120 13.31 -12.32 -19.41
C PRO A 120 13.62 -13.45 -20.37
N SER A 121 13.71 -13.15 -21.66
CA SER A 121 13.97 -14.14 -22.70
C SER A 121 15.22 -14.99 -22.44
N SER A 122 16.23 -14.43 -21.77
CA SER A 122 17.46 -15.11 -21.33
C SER A 122 17.24 -16.20 -20.26
N ARG A 123 16.21 -16.07 -19.43
CA ARG A 123 15.88 -17.02 -18.34
C ARG A 123 14.62 -17.84 -18.58
N ARG A 124 13.84 -17.51 -19.61
CA ARG A 124 12.57 -18.19 -19.92
C ARG A 124 12.71 -19.72 -19.91
N ARG A 125 13.78 -20.26 -20.52
CA ARG A 125 14.04 -21.71 -20.54
C ARG A 125 14.26 -22.31 -19.15
N GLU A 126 15.06 -21.64 -18.32
CA GLU A 126 15.31 -22.05 -16.92
C GLU A 126 14.00 -22.03 -16.13
N GLN A 127 13.27 -20.92 -16.18
CA GLN A 127 11.99 -20.73 -15.49
C GLN A 127 10.93 -21.74 -15.92
N THR A 128 10.83 -22.04 -17.23
CA THR A 128 9.94 -23.10 -17.75
C THR A 128 10.30 -24.47 -17.18
N GLN A 129 11.60 -24.79 -17.09
CA GLN A 129 12.05 -26.07 -16.54
C GLN A 129 11.77 -26.17 -15.03
N GLU A 130 11.98 -25.08 -14.28
CA GLU A 130 11.68 -25.03 -12.85
C GLU A 130 10.18 -25.21 -12.57
N LEU A 131 9.33 -24.52 -13.33
CA LEU A 131 7.87 -24.68 -13.25
C LEU A 131 7.46 -26.12 -13.58
N TYR A 132 8.01 -26.69 -14.65
CA TYR A 132 7.70 -28.07 -15.05
C TYR A 132 8.06 -29.08 -13.97
N ASN A 133 9.27 -28.98 -13.41
CA ASN A 133 9.72 -29.86 -12.32
C ASN A 133 8.83 -29.70 -11.09
N CYS A 134 8.50 -28.46 -10.73
CA CYS A 134 7.62 -28.17 -9.60
C CYS A 134 6.23 -28.81 -9.77
N LEU A 135 5.65 -28.73 -10.96
CA LEU A 135 4.34 -29.34 -11.25
C LEU A 135 4.42 -30.88 -11.36
N LEU A 136 5.55 -31.43 -11.81
CA LEU A 136 5.77 -32.88 -11.87
C LEU A 136 5.84 -33.53 -10.48
N ASP A 137 6.41 -32.83 -9.51
CA ASP A 137 6.56 -33.32 -8.14
C ASP A 137 5.24 -33.25 -7.34
N GLN A 138 4.18 -32.68 -7.93
CA GLN A 138 2.87 -32.54 -7.31
C GLN A 138 1.85 -33.55 -7.87
N PRO A 139 0.82 -33.93 -7.10
CA PRO A 139 -0.26 -34.81 -7.56
C PRO A 139 -1.27 -34.06 -8.45
N VAL A 140 -0.80 -33.24 -9.39
CA VAL A 140 -1.64 -32.42 -10.28
C VAL A 140 -2.11 -33.24 -11.48
N GLU A 141 -3.35 -33.02 -11.91
CA GLU A 141 -3.90 -33.66 -13.11
C GLU A 141 -3.10 -33.28 -14.36
N THR A 142 -2.86 -34.25 -15.24
CA THR A 142 -2.01 -34.06 -16.43
C THR A 142 -2.52 -32.93 -17.34
N SER A 143 -3.84 -32.80 -17.48
CA SER A 143 -4.45 -31.73 -18.28
C SER A 143 -4.16 -30.34 -17.73
N ASP A 144 -4.16 -30.18 -16.40
CA ASP A 144 -3.95 -28.89 -15.75
C ASP A 144 -2.49 -28.48 -15.87
N ARG A 145 -1.56 -29.41 -15.62
CA ARG A 145 -0.13 -29.20 -15.85
C ARG A 145 0.15 -28.80 -17.29
N ASP A 146 -0.35 -29.58 -18.25
CA ASP A 146 -0.08 -29.34 -19.66
C ASP A 146 -0.70 -28.01 -20.12
N GLY A 147 -1.87 -27.63 -19.59
CA GLY A 147 -2.50 -26.33 -19.82
C GLY A 147 -1.71 -25.14 -19.26
N ILE A 148 -1.16 -25.28 -18.05
CA ILE A 148 -0.28 -24.26 -17.45
C ILE A 148 1.00 -24.11 -18.27
N MET A 149 1.64 -25.23 -18.63
CA MET A 149 2.89 -25.23 -19.41
C MET A 149 2.69 -24.65 -20.81
N GLN A 150 1.57 -24.97 -21.46
CA GLN A 150 1.21 -24.39 -22.76
C GLN A 150 1.01 -22.87 -22.65
N SER A 151 0.25 -22.42 -21.65
CA SER A 151 -0.02 -20.99 -21.43
C SER A 151 1.28 -20.23 -21.17
N PHE A 152 2.11 -20.73 -20.26
CA PHE A 152 3.39 -20.11 -19.93
C PHE A 152 4.34 -20.08 -21.14
N GLY A 153 4.37 -21.14 -21.95
CA GLY A 153 5.14 -21.18 -23.19
C GLY A 153 4.71 -20.12 -24.22
N LEU A 154 3.43 -19.73 -24.22
CA LEU A 154 2.89 -18.65 -25.04
C LEU A 154 3.06 -17.26 -24.40
N GLY A 155 3.69 -17.15 -23.24
CA GLY A 155 3.79 -15.91 -22.47
C GLY A 155 2.49 -15.49 -21.78
N ILE A 156 1.48 -16.37 -21.76
CA ILE A 156 0.18 -16.14 -21.14
C ILE A 156 0.24 -16.59 -19.68
N ARG A 157 -0.20 -15.73 -18.78
CA ARG A 157 -0.31 -16.02 -17.35
C ARG A 157 -1.78 -16.31 -17.03
N PRO A 158 -2.17 -17.57 -16.79
CA PRO A 158 -3.54 -17.89 -16.41
C PRO A 158 -3.86 -17.31 -15.02
N SER A 159 -5.15 -17.22 -14.70
CA SER A 159 -5.60 -16.78 -13.38
C SER A 159 -4.96 -17.63 -12.27
N GLY A 160 -4.42 -16.97 -11.25
CA GLY A 160 -3.75 -17.63 -10.10
C GLY A 160 -2.30 -18.03 -10.35
N PHE A 161 -1.73 -17.77 -11.54
CA PHE A 161 -0.33 -18.11 -11.83
C PHE A 161 0.68 -17.41 -10.91
N ASP A 162 0.31 -16.28 -10.31
CA ASP A 162 1.17 -15.51 -9.39
C ASP A 162 1.61 -16.31 -8.16
N MET A 163 0.91 -17.40 -7.80
CA MET A 163 1.37 -18.31 -6.75
C MET A 163 2.74 -18.94 -7.07
N PHE A 164 3.11 -19.06 -8.35
CA PHE A 164 4.41 -19.56 -8.81
C PHE A 164 5.47 -18.45 -8.94
N ALA A 165 5.14 -17.20 -8.62
CA ALA A 165 6.06 -16.06 -8.69
C ALA A 165 7.41 -16.33 -7.99
N PRO A 166 7.49 -17.00 -6.82
CA PRO A 166 8.78 -17.31 -6.20
C PRO A 166 9.74 -18.10 -7.09
N LEU A 167 9.24 -18.99 -7.95
CA LEU A 167 10.09 -19.76 -8.87
C LEU A 167 10.74 -18.85 -9.91
N MET A 168 10.06 -17.78 -10.30
CA MET A 168 10.50 -16.90 -11.36
C MET A 168 11.58 -15.91 -10.90
N ARG A 169 11.66 -15.65 -9.59
CA ARG A 169 12.59 -14.70 -8.96
C ARG A 169 13.97 -15.34 -8.73
N ARG A 170 15.04 -14.55 -8.90
CA ARG A 170 16.42 -14.92 -8.51
C ARG A 170 16.53 -14.97 -7.00
N ASN A 171 16.05 -13.93 -6.32
CA ASN A 171 15.99 -13.94 -4.86
C ASN A 171 14.56 -14.29 -4.40
N ARG A 172 14.35 -15.56 -4.09
CA ARG A 172 13.03 -16.08 -3.69
C ARG A 172 12.57 -15.62 -2.30
N ARG A 173 13.49 -15.08 -1.50
CA ARG A 173 13.29 -14.70 -0.10
C ARG A 173 13.28 -13.19 0.14
N SER A 174 13.43 -12.39 -0.92
CA SER A 174 13.40 -10.95 -0.74
C SER A 174 12.02 -10.50 -0.30
N THR A 175 11.93 -9.58 0.65
CA THR A 175 10.66 -9.02 1.15
C THR A 175 10.67 -7.49 1.05
N ALA A 176 9.55 -6.86 1.42
CA ALA A 176 9.47 -5.41 1.51
C ALA A 176 10.53 -4.81 2.47
N LEU A 177 11.03 -5.58 3.45
CA LEU A 177 12.10 -5.13 4.36
C LEU A 177 13.45 -4.92 3.66
N ASP A 178 13.69 -5.54 2.50
CA ASP A 178 14.91 -5.31 1.72
C ASP A 178 14.97 -3.92 1.06
N TYR A 179 13.85 -3.21 0.99
CA TYR A 179 13.78 -1.86 0.43
C TYR A 179 14.07 -0.76 1.45
N LEU A 180 14.22 -1.12 2.73
CA LEU A 180 14.50 -0.16 3.79
C LEU A 180 15.93 0.40 3.67
N CYS A 181 16.03 1.72 3.83
CA CYS A 181 17.29 2.41 4.05
C CYS A 181 17.69 2.34 5.53
N PRO A 182 18.99 2.52 5.86
CA PRO A 182 19.46 2.51 7.26
C PRO A 182 18.77 3.54 8.18
N GLU A 183 18.23 4.61 7.60
CA GLU A 183 17.53 5.68 8.33
C GLU A 183 16.03 5.41 8.53
N ASP A 184 15.48 4.38 7.89
CA ASP A 184 14.05 4.06 8.00
C ASP A 184 13.73 3.45 9.36
N ILE A 185 12.51 3.72 9.86
CA ILE A 185 12.04 3.26 11.17
C ILE A 185 10.79 2.41 10.97
N LEU A 186 10.76 1.23 11.60
CA LEU A 186 9.58 0.39 11.63
C LEU A 186 8.69 0.79 12.82
N VAL A 187 7.47 1.20 12.53
CA VAL A 187 6.49 1.62 13.55
C VAL A 187 5.37 0.59 13.67
N PHE A 188 5.25 -0.03 14.84
CA PHE A 188 4.17 -0.95 15.17
C PHE A 188 3.08 -0.20 15.96
N PRO A 189 1.87 0.00 15.42
CA PRO A 189 0.80 0.74 16.10
C PRO A 189 0.15 -0.05 17.26
N LYS A 190 0.58 -1.30 17.46
CA LYS A 190 0.16 -2.23 18.51
C LYS A 190 1.38 -3.04 18.93
N PRO A 191 1.31 -3.80 20.04
CA PRO A 191 2.43 -4.64 20.43
C PRO A 191 2.88 -5.57 19.31
N ARG A 192 4.20 -5.73 19.11
CA ARG A 192 4.78 -6.56 18.04
C ARG A 192 4.36 -8.02 18.20
N SER A 193 4.14 -8.47 19.44
CA SER A 193 3.58 -9.79 19.74
C SER A 193 2.19 -9.98 19.17
N THR A 194 1.33 -8.96 19.20
CA THR A 194 -0.01 -8.99 18.58
C THR A 194 0.09 -9.05 17.06
N CYS A 195 0.98 -8.25 16.46
CA CYS A 195 1.22 -8.31 15.01
C CYS A 195 1.78 -9.68 14.59
N SER A 196 2.68 -10.25 15.38
CA SER A 196 3.27 -11.58 15.14
C SER A 196 2.22 -12.70 15.26
N ALA A 197 1.32 -12.61 16.24
CA ALA A 197 0.21 -13.56 16.39
C ALA A 197 -0.74 -13.49 15.17
N SER A 198 -1.15 -12.28 14.78
CA SER A 198 -2.00 -12.08 13.61
C SER A 198 -1.35 -12.56 12.30
N TYR A 199 -0.02 -12.42 12.17
CA TYR A 199 0.70 -12.96 11.01
C TYR A 199 0.77 -14.49 11.04
N LYS A 200 0.98 -15.08 12.23
CA LYS A 200 0.92 -16.53 12.39
C LYS A 200 -0.45 -17.09 11.98
N ASP A 201 -1.54 -16.52 12.49
CA ASP A 201 -2.90 -16.96 12.15
C ASP A 201 -3.12 -16.93 10.64
N HIS A 202 -2.60 -15.90 9.96
CA HIS A 202 -2.62 -15.82 8.50
C HIS A 202 -1.81 -16.91 7.79
N LEU A 203 -0.62 -17.25 8.29
CA LEU A 203 0.18 -18.36 7.74
C LEU A 203 -0.52 -19.70 7.93
N ASP A 204 -1.15 -19.91 9.09
CA ASP A 204 -1.93 -21.12 9.38
C ASP A 204 -3.13 -21.22 8.40
N ASP A 205 -3.86 -20.12 8.18
CA ASP A 205 -4.98 -20.08 7.22
C ASP A 205 -4.55 -20.39 5.78
N ILE A 206 -3.43 -19.83 5.32
CA ILE A 206 -2.89 -20.10 3.97
C ILE A 206 -2.40 -21.55 3.88
N HIS A 207 -1.76 -22.07 4.93
CA HIS A 207 -1.31 -23.46 4.97
C HIS A 207 -2.49 -24.43 4.85
N ASP A 208 -3.57 -24.19 5.58
CA ASP A 208 -4.81 -24.98 5.49
C ASP A 208 -5.48 -24.87 4.12
N ALA A 209 -5.40 -23.71 3.45
CA ALA A 209 -5.86 -23.54 2.07
C ALA A 209 -5.02 -24.33 1.08
N TRP A 210 -3.69 -24.26 1.19
CA TRP A 210 -2.76 -25.02 0.38
C TRP A 210 -2.97 -26.52 0.52
N GLN A 211 -3.12 -27.04 1.74
CA GLN A 211 -3.38 -28.46 1.99
C GLN A 211 -4.65 -28.93 1.27
N ARG A 212 -5.73 -28.15 1.33
CA ARG A 212 -6.98 -28.45 0.62
C ARG A 212 -6.81 -28.50 -0.90
N ASP A 213 -6.00 -27.60 -1.46
CA ASP A 213 -5.71 -27.61 -2.90
C ASP A 213 -4.85 -28.81 -3.31
N VAL A 214 -3.87 -29.20 -2.48
CA VAL A 214 -3.08 -30.44 -2.68
C VAL A 214 -3.98 -31.68 -2.66
N GLU A 215 -4.89 -31.79 -1.67
CA GLU A 215 -5.86 -32.89 -1.59
C GLU A 215 -6.81 -32.91 -2.79
N ALA A 216 -7.21 -31.73 -3.27
CA ALA A 216 -8.04 -31.56 -4.46
C ALA A 216 -7.25 -31.71 -5.79
N ARG A 217 -5.96 -32.05 -5.74
CA ARG A 217 -5.07 -32.20 -6.91
C ARG A 217 -4.95 -30.96 -7.78
N ARG A 218 -5.13 -29.79 -7.16
CA ARG A 218 -4.97 -28.50 -7.85
C ARG A 218 -3.50 -28.08 -7.83
N PRO A 219 -3.02 -27.45 -8.93
CA PRO A 219 -1.70 -26.82 -8.95
C PRO A 219 -1.57 -25.86 -7.78
N SER A 220 -0.53 -26.04 -6.95
CA SER A 220 -0.32 -25.17 -5.80
C SER A 220 1.15 -24.99 -5.45
N MET A 221 1.45 -24.08 -4.52
CA MET A 221 2.79 -23.83 -4.01
C MET A 221 2.76 -23.84 -2.50
N ASP A 222 3.75 -24.50 -1.89
CA ASP A 222 3.92 -24.48 -0.44
C ASP A 222 4.08 -23.01 0.01
N PRO A 223 3.23 -22.52 0.94
CA PRO A 223 3.28 -21.14 1.41
C PRO A 223 4.66 -20.73 1.93
N ALA A 224 5.46 -21.65 2.48
CA ALA A 224 6.82 -21.36 2.93
C ALA A 224 7.79 -20.95 1.80
N THR A 225 7.40 -21.15 0.53
CA THR A 225 8.17 -20.66 -0.63
C THR A 225 7.88 -19.20 -0.96
N HIS A 226 6.74 -18.66 -0.50
CA HIS A 226 6.28 -17.32 -0.82
C HIS A 226 6.20 -16.41 0.41
N PHE A 227 6.04 -16.96 1.60
CA PHE A 227 5.94 -16.20 2.84
C PHE A 227 7.08 -16.55 3.78
N ALA A 228 7.78 -15.53 4.25
CA ALA A 228 8.86 -15.67 5.22
C ALA A 228 8.31 -16.05 6.60
N SER A 229 9.00 -16.93 7.30
CA SER A 229 8.72 -17.19 8.72
C SER A 229 9.01 -15.95 9.57
N ARG A 230 8.54 -15.95 10.82
CA ARG A 230 8.84 -14.87 11.77
C ARG A 230 10.35 -14.68 11.99
N GLU A 231 11.09 -15.77 12.02
CA GLU A 231 12.55 -15.78 12.22
C GLU A 231 13.32 -15.31 10.97
N GLU A 232 12.73 -15.51 9.79
CA GLU A 232 13.28 -15.03 8.51
C GLU A 232 12.99 -13.55 8.26
N LEU A 233 11.96 -13.00 8.92
CA LEU A 233 11.69 -11.57 8.97
C LEU A 233 12.72 -10.89 9.88
N HIS A 234 13.87 -10.55 9.30
CA HIS A 234 14.97 -9.79 9.92
C HIS A 234 14.55 -8.34 10.24
N LEU A 235 13.66 -8.16 11.22
CA LEU A 235 13.15 -6.85 11.66
C LEU A 235 14.22 -5.97 12.32
N ASP A 236 15.35 -6.55 12.72
CA ASP A 236 16.51 -5.89 13.31
C ASP A 236 17.29 -5.01 12.32
N ARG A 237 16.90 -5.00 11.04
CA ARG A 237 17.49 -4.16 9.98
C ARG A 237 17.15 -2.68 10.10
N ALA A 238 16.16 -2.33 10.90
CA ALA A 238 15.73 -0.95 11.13
C ALA A 238 15.40 -0.74 12.62
N PRO A 239 15.58 0.48 13.15
CA PRO A 239 15.06 0.85 14.45
C PRO A 239 13.55 0.59 14.54
N ILE A 240 13.09 0.10 15.68
CA ILE A 240 11.68 -0.24 15.92
C ILE A 240 11.10 0.73 16.95
N VAL A 241 9.93 1.28 16.63
CA VAL A 241 9.05 2.00 17.56
C VAL A 241 7.77 1.17 17.72
N GLU A 242 7.46 0.78 18.95
CA GLU A 242 6.30 -0.05 19.26
C GLU A 242 5.34 0.70 20.19
N PHE A 243 4.08 0.81 19.77
CA PHE A 243 3.00 1.31 20.61
C PHE A 243 2.38 0.14 21.37
N GLY A 244 2.47 0.18 22.70
CA GLY A 244 2.06 -0.95 23.52
C GLY A 244 2.44 -0.77 24.98
N ASN A 245 2.49 -1.88 25.71
CA ASN A 245 3.00 -1.88 27.07
C ASN A 245 4.53 -1.98 27.03
N PRO A 246 5.30 -0.93 27.37
CA PRO A 246 6.77 -0.96 27.29
C PRO A 246 7.40 -1.97 28.26
N PHE A 247 6.66 -2.47 29.24
CA PHE A 247 7.16 -3.46 30.21
C PHE A 247 7.13 -4.91 29.69
N SER A 248 6.70 -5.14 28.45
CA SER A 248 6.74 -6.47 27.83
C SER A 248 8.15 -6.91 27.43
N ASP A 249 9.07 -5.95 27.21
CA ASP A 249 10.45 -6.20 26.81
C ASP A 249 11.45 -5.45 27.73
N PRO A 250 12.22 -6.17 28.58
CA PRO A 250 13.17 -5.57 29.51
C PRO A 250 14.30 -4.76 28.87
N GLU A 251 14.59 -4.98 27.58
CA GLU A 251 15.65 -4.25 26.86
C GLU A 251 15.14 -2.97 26.18
N SER A 252 13.83 -2.73 26.20
CA SER A 252 13.23 -1.56 25.55
C SER A 252 13.40 -0.27 26.37
N ILE A 253 13.63 0.85 25.68
CA ILE A 253 13.54 2.18 26.27
C ILE A 253 12.07 2.63 26.19
N GLY A 254 11.35 2.55 27.31
CA GLY A 254 9.95 2.95 27.36
C GLY A 254 9.76 4.45 27.52
N LEU A 255 9.06 5.08 26.59
CA LEU A 255 8.42 6.38 26.78
C LEU A 255 6.94 6.16 27.08
N ARG A 256 6.44 6.76 28.17
CA ARG A 256 5.03 6.69 28.55
C ARG A 256 4.33 7.99 28.17
N PHE A 257 3.39 7.89 27.24
CA PHE A 257 2.42 8.93 26.97
C PHE A 257 1.14 8.58 27.73
N GLU A 258 0.66 9.47 28.59
CA GLU A 258 -0.66 9.29 29.19
C GLU A 258 -1.71 9.74 28.16
N THR A 259 -2.29 8.78 27.45
CA THR A 259 -3.45 8.99 26.59
C THR A 259 -4.59 8.11 27.08
N ARG A 260 -5.75 8.71 27.37
CA ARG A 260 -6.95 7.94 27.69
C ARG A 260 -7.85 7.90 26.47
N MET A 261 -7.83 6.77 25.77
CA MET A 261 -9.00 6.34 25.00
C MET A 261 -10.04 5.87 26.03
N VAL A 262 -11.29 6.29 25.87
CA VAL A 262 -12.40 6.20 26.85
C VAL A 262 -12.55 7.47 27.69
N LEU A 263 -13.36 8.39 27.17
CA LEU A 263 -14.26 9.17 28.02
C LEU A 263 -15.34 8.23 28.55
N GLU A 264 -15.45 8.09 29.88
CA GLU A 264 -16.71 7.65 30.48
C GLU A 264 -17.84 8.56 29.97
N GLY A 265 -18.84 7.99 29.29
CA GLY A 265 -19.99 8.74 28.78
C GLY A 265 -19.86 9.33 27.37
N SER A 266 -19.00 8.79 26.50
CA SER A 266 -19.07 9.13 25.07
C SER A 266 -20.50 8.87 24.54
N PRO A 267 -21.20 9.86 23.98
CA PRO A 267 -22.57 9.68 23.53
C PRO A 267 -22.58 8.71 22.34
N VAL A 268 -23.17 7.53 22.54
CA VAL A 268 -23.47 6.61 21.44
C VAL A 268 -24.68 7.20 20.72
N PHE A 269 -24.48 7.73 19.51
CA PHE A 269 -25.57 8.30 18.73
C PHE A 269 -26.56 7.18 18.31
N SER A 270 -27.62 6.97 19.10
CA SER A 270 -28.75 6.12 18.71
C SER A 270 -29.66 6.88 17.73
N LYS A 271 -30.33 6.15 16.83
CA LYS A 271 -31.27 6.76 15.85
C LYS A 271 -32.54 7.31 16.50
N GLU A 272 -32.80 7.01 17.77
CA GLU A 272 -34.10 7.21 18.39
C GLU A 272 -34.29 8.60 19.02
N ASN A 273 -33.22 9.29 19.46
CA ASN A 273 -33.35 10.67 19.97
C ASN A 273 -32.09 11.57 19.78
N PRO A 274 -31.80 12.04 18.55
CA PRO A 274 -30.56 12.74 18.23
C PRO A 274 -30.31 14.05 19.00
N ALA A 275 -31.38 14.76 19.39
CA ALA A 275 -31.25 16.05 20.10
C ALA A 275 -30.76 15.86 21.53
N GLU A 276 -31.31 14.89 22.25
CA GLU A 276 -30.94 14.57 23.63
C GLU A 276 -29.50 14.07 23.73
N LEU A 277 -29.07 13.27 22.75
CA LEU A 277 -27.68 12.81 22.64
C LEU A 277 -26.69 13.93 22.37
N PHE A 278 -27.09 14.93 21.57
CA PHE A 278 -26.26 16.11 21.33
C PHE A 278 -26.16 17.00 22.58
N ASP A 279 -27.24 17.13 23.36
CA ASP A 279 -27.20 17.86 24.63
C ASP A 279 -26.25 17.18 25.64
N GLN A 280 -26.28 15.84 25.73
CA GLN A 280 -25.32 15.09 26.54
C GLN A 280 -23.86 15.32 26.08
N TRP A 281 -23.62 15.38 24.76
CA TRP A 281 -22.31 15.69 24.21
C TRP A 281 -21.84 17.10 24.59
N VAL A 282 -22.73 18.08 24.54
CA VAL A 282 -22.45 19.47 24.92
C VAL A 282 -22.11 19.58 26.41
N ASP A 283 -22.80 18.82 27.27
CA ASP A 283 -22.50 18.78 28.69
C ASP A 283 -21.14 18.13 28.98
N ALA A 284 -20.74 17.11 28.21
CA ALA A 284 -19.40 16.54 28.26
C ALA A 284 -18.33 17.57 27.86
N ILE A 285 -18.54 18.31 26.77
CA ILE A 285 -17.66 19.42 26.36
C ILE A 285 -17.54 20.44 27.49
N ARG A 286 -18.65 20.91 28.07
CA ARG A 286 -18.62 21.87 29.18
C ARG A 286 -17.88 21.34 30.41
N SER A 287 -17.99 20.05 30.71
CA SER A 287 -17.26 19.41 31.79
C SER A 287 -15.75 19.49 31.56
N VAL A 288 -15.30 19.26 30.32
CA VAL A 288 -13.88 19.42 29.93
C VAL A 288 -13.43 20.86 30.04
N LEU A 289 -14.19 21.81 29.48
CA LEU A 289 -13.81 23.24 29.50
C LEU A 289 -13.76 23.84 30.92
N LYS A 290 -14.38 23.19 31.92
CA LYS A 290 -14.31 23.58 33.33
C LYS A 290 -13.05 23.07 34.04
N LYS A 291 -12.34 22.09 33.48
CA LYS A 291 -11.07 21.62 34.03
C LYS A 291 -10.01 22.71 33.86
N GLU A 292 -9.06 22.77 34.79
CA GLU A 292 -7.90 23.66 34.69
C GLU A 292 -7.15 23.33 33.39
N GLU A 293 -6.93 24.35 32.55
CA GLU A 293 -6.33 24.23 31.21
C GLU A 293 -7.07 23.32 30.20
N GLY A 294 -8.37 23.02 30.42
CA GLY A 294 -9.12 22.10 29.57
C GLY A 294 -9.49 22.69 28.21
N SER A 295 -9.26 21.96 27.12
CA SER A 295 -9.72 22.34 25.78
C SER A 295 -10.34 21.17 25.01
N VAL A 296 -11.09 21.46 23.94
CA VAL A 296 -11.73 20.43 23.09
C VAL A 296 -11.42 20.70 21.63
N ALA A 297 -10.98 19.68 20.90
CA ALA A 297 -10.84 19.69 19.46
C ALA A 297 -11.88 18.77 18.82
N VAL A 298 -12.65 19.28 17.86
CA VAL A 298 -13.60 18.47 17.09
C VAL A 298 -13.16 18.43 15.64
N LEU A 299 -12.96 17.22 15.15
CA LEU A 299 -12.59 16.94 13.76
C LEU A 299 -13.81 16.46 12.99
N ALA A 300 -13.92 16.88 11.72
CA ALA A 300 -14.92 16.36 10.80
C ALA A 300 -14.32 16.17 9.40
N HIS A 301 -14.97 15.38 8.55
CA HIS A 301 -14.42 15.04 7.23
C HIS A 301 -14.60 16.15 6.20
N HIS A 302 -15.65 16.98 6.34
CA HIS A 302 -16.02 18.00 5.36
C HIS A 302 -16.46 19.31 6.03
N ASP A 303 -16.28 20.43 5.32
CA ASP A 303 -16.60 21.77 5.83
C ASP A 303 -18.07 21.95 6.22
N GLU A 304 -19.00 21.35 5.46
CA GLU A 304 -20.44 21.39 5.77
C GLU A 304 -20.77 20.78 7.13
N GLN A 305 -20.06 19.72 7.53
CA GLN A 305 -20.23 19.09 8.85
C GLN A 305 -19.73 20.03 9.95
N LEU A 306 -18.59 20.69 9.73
CA LEU A 306 -18.06 21.67 10.67
C LEU A 306 -19.00 22.88 10.80
N ASP A 307 -19.65 23.32 9.71
CA ASP A 307 -20.61 24.44 9.74
C ASP A 307 -21.81 24.08 10.60
N ARG A 308 -22.33 22.86 10.39
CA ARG A 308 -23.42 22.31 11.17
C ARG A 308 -23.07 22.21 12.65
N ILE A 309 -21.89 21.66 12.99
CA ILE A 309 -21.42 21.53 14.39
C ILE A 309 -21.25 22.91 15.01
N SER A 310 -20.62 23.85 14.29
CA SER A 310 -20.41 25.23 14.74
C SER A 310 -21.72 25.91 15.11
N ASN A 311 -22.74 25.79 14.25
CA ASN A 311 -24.07 26.36 14.49
C ASN A 311 -24.74 25.70 15.71
N LEU A 312 -24.70 24.37 15.82
CA LEU A 312 -25.32 23.64 16.92
C LEU A 312 -24.70 23.95 18.29
N LEU A 313 -23.38 24.15 18.34
CA LEU A 313 -22.65 24.57 19.54
C LEU A 313 -22.96 26.03 19.89
N SER A 314 -22.99 26.92 18.89
CA SER A 314 -23.27 28.35 19.07
C SER A 314 -24.66 28.59 19.66
N HIS A 315 -25.68 27.83 19.22
CA HIS A 315 -27.02 27.86 19.80
C HIS A 315 -27.07 27.47 21.29
N ARG A 316 -26.05 26.78 21.78
CA ARG A 316 -25.91 26.35 23.19
C ARG A 316 -24.87 27.15 23.96
N GLY A 317 -24.46 28.30 23.42
CA GLY A 317 -23.56 29.26 24.07
C GLY A 317 -22.09 28.87 24.05
N ILE A 318 -21.69 27.91 23.20
CA ILE A 318 -20.29 27.57 22.96
C ILE A 318 -19.90 28.15 21.60
N LEU A 319 -18.91 29.03 21.56
CA LEU A 319 -18.42 29.66 20.34
C LEU A 319 -17.13 28.99 19.90
N PRO A 320 -17.18 28.02 18.97
CA PRO A 320 -15.99 27.34 18.52
C PRO A 320 -15.12 28.19 17.60
N VAL A 321 -13.81 27.92 17.57
CA VAL A 321 -12.83 28.54 16.68
C VAL A 321 -12.45 27.58 15.56
N ARG A 322 -12.49 28.03 14.31
CA ARG A 322 -12.03 27.22 13.17
C ARG A 322 -10.51 27.26 13.06
N SER A 323 -9.90 26.10 12.84
CA SER A 323 -8.49 25.98 12.51
C SER A 323 -8.26 24.99 11.37
N PRO A 324 -7.60 25.40 10.26
CA PRO A 324 -7.21 24.48 9.18
C PRO A 324 -6.03 23.57 9.59
N ALA A 325 -5.33 23.88 10.69
CA ALA A 325 -4.19 23.13 11.19
C ALA A 325 -4.48 22.44 12.53
N LEU A 326 -5.77 22.19 12.83
CA LEU A 326 -6.23 21.79 14.16
C LEU A 326 -5.45 20.61 14.75
N LEU A 327 -5.28 19.51 14.00
CA LEU A 327 -4.59 18.32 14.50
C LEU A 327 -3.14 18.65 14.94
N ARG A 328 -2.45 19.51 14.19
CA ARG A 328 -1.09 19.96 14.51
C ARG A 328 -1.09 20.85 15.75
N GLU A 329 -2.03 21.78 15.85
CA GLU A 329 -2.16 22.66 17.01
C GLU A 329 -2.48 21.89 18.29
N VAL A 330 -3.30 20.84 18.20
CA VAL A 330 -3.59 19.92 19.31
C VAL A 330 -2.32 19.22 19.78
N ILE A 331 -1.53 18.66 18.86
CA ILE A 331 -0.27 17.96 19.19
C ILE A 331 0.77 18.93 19.78
N GLU A 332 0.83 20.16 19.27
CA GLU A 332 1.77 21.19 19.74
C GLU A 332 1.29 21.94 21.00
N GLY A 333 0.13 21.59 21.57
CA GLY A 333 -0.43 22.23 22.77
C GLY A 333 -0.81 23.70 22.56
N LYS A 334 -1.23 24.07 21.33
CA LYS A 334 -1.53 25.45 20.94
C LYS A 334 -3.02 25.81 21.02
N ILE A 335 -3.87 24.87 21.46
CA ILE A 335 -5.28 25.15 21.69
C ILE A 335 -5.43 25.90 23.01
N ALA A 336 -6.04 27.08 22.96
CA ALA A 336 -6.21 27.90 24.15
C ALA A 336 -7.13 27.21 25.18
N PRO A 337 -6.79 27.23 26.48
CA PRO A 337 -7.67 26.78 27.55
C PRO A 337 -9.08 27.37 27.46
N GLY A 338 -10.09 26.55 27.75
CA GLY A 338 -11.50 26.94 27.72
C GLY A 338 -12.09 27.11 26.33
N THR A 339 -11.37 26.73 25.26
CA THR A 339 -11.85 26.83 23.88
C THR A 339 -12.27 25.50 23.27
N VAL A 340 -13.20 25.57 22.33
CA VAL A 340 -13.53 24.48 21.42
C VAL A 340 -12.99 24.85 20.05
N ALA A 341 -12.13 24.02 19.47
CA ALA A 341 -11.59 24.24 18.14
C ALA A 341 -12.17 23.22 17.14
N LEU A 342 -12.42 23.66 15.91
CA LEU A 342 -13.02 22.88 14.82
C LEU A 342 -12.07 22.82 13.62
N GLY A 343 -11.86 21.64 13.06
CA GLY A 343 -10.95 21.47 11.92
C GLY A 343 -11.24 20.20 11.14
N LEU A 344 -10.66 20.09 9.95
CA LEU A 344 -10.78 18.88 9.15
C LEU A 344 -9.86 17.79 9.68
N GLY A 345 -10.36 16.56 9.73
CA GLY A 345 -9.57 15.41 10.14
C GLY A 345 -10.41 14.13 10.20
N ASP A 346 -9.70 13.01 10.28
CA ASP A 346 -10.29 11.67 10.37
C ASP A 346 -9.75 10.98 11.62
N VAL A 347 -10.54 10.99 12.69
CA VAL A 347 -10.26 10.26 13.92
C VAL A 347 -11.53 9.51 14.30
N GLN A 348 -11.42 8.18 14.34
CA GLN A 348 -12.59 7.29 14.53
C GLN A 348 -13.12 7.25 15.96
N SER A 349 -12.42 7.84 16.94
CA SER A 349 -12.77 7.77 18.36
C SER A 349 -12.29 8.99 19.12
N HIS A 350 -12.96 9.32 20.22
CA HIS A 350 -12.53 10.39 21.12
C HIS A 350 -11.22 10.00 21.83
N VAL A 351 -10.29 10.95 21.95
CA VAL A 351 -8.96 10.73 22.55
C VAL A 351 -8.65 11.85 23.51
N TRP A 352 -8.46 11.53 24.79
CA TRP A 352 -7.96 12.52 25.75
C TRP A 352 -6.42 12.52 25.76
N LEU A 353 -5.83 13.66 25.42
CA LEU A 353 -4.40 13.93 25.51
C LEU A 353 -4.10 14.60 26.86
N HIS A 354 -3.43 13.89 27.77
CA HIS A 354 -3.11 14.44 29.10
C HIS A 354 -2.08 15.58 29.02
N ASP A 355 -1.08 15.45 28.14
CA ASP A 355 0.02 16.43 28.02
C ASP A 355 -0.45 17.82 27.60
N THR A 356 -1.51 17.89 26.78
CA THR A 356 -2.11 19.14 26.30
C THR A 356 -3.48 19.39 26.92
N ASN A 357 -3.91 18.53 27.84
CA ASN A 357 -5.21 18.58 28.53
C ASN A 357 -6.39 18.82 27.56
N THR A 358 -6.33 18.18 26.40
CA THR A 358 -7.23 18.37 25.26
C THR A 358 -8.04 17.09 25.02
N LEU A 359 -9.36 17.24 24.82
CA LEU A 359 -10.25 16.18 24.32
C LEU A 359 -10.31 16.16 22.79
#